data_AF-A0A948R5S2-F1
#
_entry.id   AF-A0A948R5S2-F1
#
_cell.length_a   1.000
_cell.length_b   1.000
_cell.length_c   1.000
_cell.angle_alpha   90.00
_cell.angle_beta   90.00
_cell.angle_gamma   90.00
#
_symmetry.space_group_name_H-M   'P 1'
#
loop_
_entity.id
_entity.type
_entity.pdbx_description
1 polymer ?
#
loop_
_entity_poly.entity_id
_entity_poly.type
_entity_poly.pdbx_seq_one_letter_code
_entity_poly.pdbx_strand_id
1 'polypeptide(L)' 'MAKMIFVNLPVKDLAASVRFYEVLGCQKNEQFSDETAASMVWSDTITLQLLQNDYYSTFTSKTIADAKTT' A
#
# COMPACT_ATOMS: atom_id res chain seq x y z
N MET A 1 -17.67 -1.43 18.17
CA MET A 1 -16.95 -1.90 16.96
C MET A 1 -15.68 -1.07 16.83
N ALA A 2 -14.52 -1.68 16.62
CA ALA A 2 -13.29 -0.92 16.43
C ALA A 2 -13.33 -0.20 15.05
N LYS A 3 -12.75 1.00 14.97
CA LYS A 3 -12.65 1.73 13.70
C LYS A 3 -11.53 1.11 12.87
N MET A 4 -11.81 0.86 11.59
CA MET A 4 -10.83 0.34 10.64
C MET A 4 -10.12 1.50 9.95
N ILE A 5 -8.83 1.34 9.67
CA ILE A 5 -8.01 2.28 8.92
C ILE A 5 -7.40 1.54 7.72
N PHE A 6 -7.62 2.11 6.53
CA PHE A 6 -7.01 1.67 5.29
C PHE A 6 -6.20 2.82 4.71
N VAL A 7 -4.89 2.64 4.53
CA VAL A 7 -4.00 3.68 4.02
C VAL A 7 -3.50 3.29 2.65
N ASN A 8 -3.90 4.02 1.62
CA ASN A 8 -3.37 3.85 0.27
C ASN A 8 -2.02 4.58 0.17
N LEU A 9 -0.98 3.83 -0.20
CA LEU A 9 0.39 4.34 -0.33
C LEU A 9 0.87 4.12 -1.77
N PRO A 10 1.25 5.18 -2.51
CA PRO A 10 1.86 5.03 -3.80
C PRO A 10 3.28 4.49 -3.65
N VAL A 11 3.61 3.40 -4.34
CA VAL A 11 4.92 2.77 -4.32
C VAL A 11 5.51 2.66 -5.73
N LYS A 12 6.83 2.85 -5.83
CA LYS A 12 7.55 2.75 -7.11
C LYS A 12 7.85 1.30 -7.49
N ASP A 13 8.18 0.46 -6.51
CA ASP A 13 8.45 -0.97 -6.69
C ASP A 13 7.62 -1.75 -5.68
N LEU A 14 6.54 -2.37 -6.18
CA LEU A 14 5.60 -3.11 -5.35
C LEU A 14 6.27 -4.30 -4.64
N ALA A 15 7.12 -5.03 -5.34
CA ALA A 15 7.76 -6.22 -4.80
C ALA A 15 8.77 -5.85 -3.70
N ALA A 16 9.51 -4.77 -3.86
CA ALA A 16 10.41 -4.26 -2.83
C ALA A 16 9.63 -3.76 -1.60
N SER A 17 8.52 -3.05 -1.81
CA SER A 17 7.67 -2.58 -0.71
C SER A 17 7.02 -3.73 0.05
N VAL A 18 6.47 -4.74 -0.62
CA VAL A 18 5.92 -5.93 0.06
C VAL A 18 6.95 -6.56 0.99
N ARG A 19 8.16 -6.85 0.49
CA ARG A 19 9.25 -7.42 1.31
C ARG A 19 9.58 -6.56 2.52
N PHE A 20 9.63 -5.24 2.34
CA PHE A 20 9.89 -4.30 3.43
C PHE A 20 8.81 -4.40 4.52
N TYR A 21 7.53 -4.37 4.16
CA TYR A 21 6.44 -4.44 5.12
C TYR A 21 6.29 -5.83 5.76
N GLU A 22 6.60 -6.91 5.04
CA GLU A 22 6.67 -8.26 5.63
C GLU A 22 7.74 -8.34 6.73
N VAL A 23 8.92 -7.75 6.51
CA VAL A 23 9.99 -7.67 7.53
C VAL A 23 9.55 -6.87 8.77
N LEU A 24 8.66 -5.89 8.59
CA LEU A 24 8.08 -5.13 9.71
C LEU A 24 6.96 -5.90 10.45
N GLY A 25 6.57 -7.08 9.97
CA GLY A 25 5.56 -7.92 10.58
C GLY A 25 4.17 -7.81 9.95
N CYS A 26 4.01 -7.09 8.83
CA CYS A 26 2.77 -7.14 8.07
C CYS A 26 2.57 -8.52 7.43
N GLN A 27 1.31 -8.90 7.26
CA GLN A 27 0.94 -10.07 6.47
C GLN A 27 0.25 -9.63 5.18
N LYS A 28 0.70 -10.17 4.05
CA LYS A 28 0.05 -9.92 2.75
C LYS A 28 -1.28 -10.66 2.69
N ASN A 29 -2.34 -9.95 2.33
CA ASN A 29 -3.65 -10.51 2.06
C ASN A 29 -3.78 -10.82 0.57
N GLU A 30 -3.59 -12.09 0.20
CA GLU A 30 -3.61 -12.56 -1.20
C GLU A 30 -4.96 -12.35 -1.90
N GLN A 31 -6.08 -12.29 -1.17
CA GLN A 31 -7.39 -12.03 -1.77
C GLN A 31 -7.52 -10.59 -2.30
N PHE A 32 -6.77 -9.66 -1.72
CA PHE A 32 -6.78 -8.23 -2.05
C PHE A 32 -5.42 -7.77 -2.59
N SER A 33 -4.69 -8.69 -3.23
CA SER A 33 -3.39 -8.38 -3.83
C SER A 33 -3.31 -8.95 -5.23
N ASP A 34 -2.71 -8.19 -6.14
CA ASP A 34 -2.43 -8.57 -7.51
C ASP A 34 -1.08 -7.99 -7.96
N GLU A 35 -0.86 -7.91 -9.26
CA GLU A 35 0.37 -7.38 -9.86
C GLU A 35 0.53 -5.85 -9.73
N THR A 36 -0.57 -5.13 -9.47
CA THR A 36 -0.62 -3.66 -9.39
C THR A 36 -0.76 -3.14 -7.95
N ALA A 37 -1.21 -3.99 -7.02
CA ALA A 37 -1.47 -3.62 -5.64
C ALA A 37 -1.19 -4.77 -4.65
N ALA A 38 -0.81 -4.44 -3.42
CA ALA A 38 -0.70 -5.39 -2.32
C ALA A 38 -1.34 -4.85 -1.04
N SER A 39 -2.20 -5.67 -0.43
CA SER A 39 -2.86 -5.37 0.83
C SER A 39 -2.07 -5.96 1.99
N MET A 40 -1.42 -5.11 2.78
CA MET A 40 -0.56 -5.49 3.90
C MET A 40 -1.28 -5.25 5.23
N VAL A 41 -1.70 -6.32 5.89
CA VAL A 41 -2.37 -6.29 7.19
C VAL A 41 -1.34 -6.04 8.29
N TRP A 42 -1.48 -4.92 9.00
CA TRP A 42 -0.62 -4.56 10.14
C TRP A 42 -1.22 -5.04 11.46
N SER A 43 -2.54 -4.94 11.60
CA SER A 43 -3.31 -5.43 12.73
C SER A 43 -4.75 -5.71 12.31
N ASP A 44 -5.57 -6.20 13.25
CA ASP A 44 -7.01 -6.42 13.05
C ASP A 44 -7.76 -5.16 12.57
N THR A 45 -7.20 -3.97 12.76
CA THR A 45 -7.87 -2.69 12.45
C THR A 45 -7.11 -1.80 11.48
N ILE A 46 -5.87 -2.15 11.09
CA ILE A 46 -5.03 -1.32 10.22
C ILE A 46 -4.49 -2.15 9.07
N THR A 47 -4.75 -1.68 7.86
CA THR A 47 -4.23 -2.29 6.63
C THR A 47 -3.61 -1.22 5.74
N LEU A 48 -2.41 -1.49 5.24
CA LEU A 48 -1.70 -0.64 4.29
C LEU A 48 -1.93 -1.19 2.87
N GLN A 49 -2.49 -0.38 1.98
CA GLN A 49 -2.67 -0.72 0.57
C GLN A 49 -1.51 -0.13 -0.23
N LEU A 50 -0.56 -0.97 -0.62
CA LEU A 50 0.59 -0.57 -1.43
C LEU A 50 0.17 -0.60 -2.89
N LEU A 51 0.14 0.55 -3.56
CA LEU A 51 -0.38 0.68 -4.93
C LEU A 51 0.72 1.17 -5.85
N GLN A 52 0.91 0.55 -7.01
CA GLN A 52 1.76 1.13 -8.05
C GLN A 52 1.26 2.52 -8.44
N ASN A 53 2.17 3.42 -8.79
CA ASN A 53 1.85 4.83 -9.08
C ASN A 53 0.74 5.00 -10.14
N ASP A 54 0.76 4.18 -11.19
CA ASP A 54 -0.25 4.25 -12.26
C ASP A 54 -1.65 3.90 -11.72
N TYR A 55 -1.75 2.86 -10.89
CA TYR A 55 -3.01 2.49 -10.25
C TYR A 55 -3.44 3.53 -9.21
N TYR A 56 -2.51 4.01 -8.37
CA TYR A 56 -2.78 5.06 -7.39
C TYR A 56 -3.32 6.35 -8.06
N SER A 57 -2.83 6.69 -9.26
CA SER A 57 -3.27 7.85 -10.03
C SER A 57 -4.75 7.79 -10.44
N THR A 58 -5.38 6.61 -10.40
CA THR A 58 -6.84 6.49 -10.63
C THR A 58 -7.67 7.04 -9.47
N PHE A 59 -7.09 7.16 -8.27
CA PHE A 59 -7.77 7.63 -7.07
C PHE A 59 -7.72 9.16 -6.91
N THR A 60 -6.83 9.85 -7.63
CA THR A 60 -6.66 11.30 -7.47
C THR A 60 -6.13 11.95 -8.74
N SER A 61 -6.56 13.19 -8.99
CA SER A 61 -5.99 14.04 -10.05
C SER A 61 -4.77 14.83 -9.58
N LYS A 62 -4.39 14.74 -8.30
CA LYS A 62 -3.20 15.42 -7.77
C LYS A 62 -1.94 14.70 -8.21
N THR A 63 -0.87 15.47 -8.43
CA THR A 63 0.47 14.91 -8.64
C THR A 63 0.87 14.08 -7.41
N ILE A 64 1.34 12.86 -7.66
CA ILE A 64 1.88 12.00 -6.60
C ILE A 64 3.18 12.64 -6.08
N ALA A 65 3.31 12.74 -4.76
CA ALA A 65 4.49 13.32 -4.12
C ALA A 65 5.74 12.44 -4.34
N ASP A 66 6.86 13.07 -4.63
CA ASP A 66 8.16 12.40 -4.75
C ASP A 66 8.99 12.67 -3.50
N ALA A 67 9.27 11.61 -2.73
CA ALA A 67 10.00 11.67 -1.47
C ALA A 67 11.47 12.14 -1.60
N LYS A 68 11.99 12.32 -2.83
CA LYS A 68 13.34 12.86 -3.07
C LYS A 68 13.37 14.33 -3.41
N THR A 69 12.23 14.91 -3.80
CA THR A 69 12.16 16.26 -4.38
C THR A 69 11.08 17.14 -3.74
N THR A 70 10.28 16.57 -2.84
CA THR A 70 9.26 17.23 -2.02
C THR A 70 9.57 17.00 -0.55
#